data_AF-A0A183GDD4-F1
#
_entry.id   AF-A0A183GDD4-F1
#
_cell.length_a   1.000
_cell.length_b   1.000
_cell.length_c   1.000
_cell.angle_alpha   90.00
_cell.angle_beta   90.00
_cell.angle_gamma   90.00
#
_symmetry.space_group_name_H-M   'P 1'
#
loop_
_entity.id
_entity.type
_entity.pdbx_description
1 polymer ?
#
loop_
_entity_poly.entity_id
_entity_poly.type
_entity_poly.pdbx_seq_one_letter_code
_entity_poly.pdbx_strand_id
1 'polypeptide(L)'
;METKMLRWTAGVTRMDRIRNDAIRQKFGVAPIADKMREARLRWYGHVLRGKEDSVRKIGLELEASGKRPSGRPKHRWSGTLHTDMKVAGVHPDQGSGKVSS
;
A
#
# COMPACT_ATOMS: atom_id res chain seq x y z
N MET A 1 17.07 -3.12 3.93
CA MET A 1 17.44 -2.79 5.33
C MET A 1 16.66 -3.62 6.33
N GLU A 2 15.33 -3.65 6.26
CA GLU A 2 14.43 -4.47 7.11
C GLU A 2 14.99 -5.86 7.46
N THR A 3 15.26 -6.71 6.46
CA THR A 3 15.73 -8.07 6.69
C THR A 3 17.19 -8.20 7.10
N LYS A 4 18.02 -7.16 6.88
CA LYS A 4 19.44 -7.20 7.28
C LYS A 4 19.58 -7.20 8.79
N MET A 5 18.80 -6.35 9.47
CA MET A 5 18.78 -6.29 10.94
C MET A 5 18.22 -7.59 11.52
N LEU A 6 17.08 -8.07 11.01
CA LEU A 6 16.47 -9.34 11.47
C LEU A 6 17.42 -10.53 11.32
N ARG A 7 18.15 -10.62 10.21
CA ARG A 7 19.15 -11.68 10.00
C ARG A 7 20.33 -11.57 10.96
N TRP A 8 20.83 -10.35 11.21
CA TRP A 8 21.90 -10.13 12.18
C TRP A 8 21.48 -10.54 13.59
N THR A 9 20.30 -10.12 14.05
CA THR A 9 19.75 -10.52 15.36
C THR A 9 19.52 -12.03 15.46
N ALA A 10 19.16 -12.69 14.37
CA ALA A 10 18.98 -14.15 14.33
C ALA A 10 20.29 -14.94 14.15
N GLY A 11 21.44 -14.28 13.99
CA GLY A 11 22.72 -14.93 13.68
C GLY A 11 22.77 -15.59 12.29
N VAL A 12 21.88 -15.21 11.37
CA VAL A 12 21.73 -15.85 10.06
C VAL A 12 22.57 -15.14 9.01
N THR A 13 23.46 -15.88 8.38
CA THR A 13 24.32 -15.42 7.29
C THR A 13 23.67 -15.67 5.92
N ARG A 14 24.38 -15.31 4.85
CA ARG A 14 23.98 -15.64 3.47
C ARG A 14 24.17 -17.13 3.16
N MET A 15 25.12 -17.81 3.82
CA MET A 15 25.44 -19.22 3.58
C MET A 15 24.35 -20.17 4.03
N ASP A 16 23.56 -19.76 5.03
CA ASP A 16 22.45 -20.57 5.55
C ASP A 16 21.29 -20.71 4.55
N ARG A 17 21.27 -19.90 3.47
CA ARG A 17 20.27 -19.93 2.40
C ARG A 17 18.81 -19.87 2.89
N ILE A 18 18.57 -19.39 4.11
CA ILE A 18 17.25 -19.21 4.69
C ILE A 18 16.50 -18.09 3.96
N ARG A 19 15.26 -18.36 3.54
CA ARG A 19 14.38 -17.39 2.88
C ARG A 19 14.02 -16.25 3.82
N ASN A 20 13.87 -15.06 3.26
CA ASN A 20 13.51 -13.86 4.03
C ASN A 20 12.15 -13.99 4.73
N ASP A 21 11.21 -14.72 4.14
CA ASP A 21 9.87 -14.90 4.73
C ASP A 21 9.94 -15.79 5.98
N ALA A 22 10.82 -16.79 6.01
CA ALA A 22 11.08 -17.58 7.21
C ALA A 22 11.70 -16.72 8.33
N ILE A 23 12.61 -15.81 7.99
CA ILE A 23 13.17 -14.85 8.96
C ILE A 23 12.07 -13.95 9.53
N ARG A 24 11.22 -13.40 8.67
CA ARG A 24 10.08 -12.57 9.09
C ARG A 24 9.10 -13.32 9.99
N GLN A 25 8.75 -14.56 9.62
CA GLN A 25 7.89 -15.43 10.41
C GLN A 25 8.47 -15.67 11.80
N LYS A 26 9.79 -15.93 11.91
CA LYS A 26 10.48 -16.12 13.20
C LYS A 26 10.31 -14.92 14.14
N PHE A 27 10.29 -13.70 13.60
CA PHE A 27 10.11 -12.48 14.39
C PHE A 27 8.66 -11.96 14.43
N GLY A 28 7.71 -12.63 13.78
CA GLY A 28 6.34 -12.14 13.66
C GLY A 28 6.20 -10.81 12.91
N VAL A 29 7.16 -10.47 12.03
CA VAL A 29 7.18 -9.20 11.30
C VAL A 29 6.48 -9.37 9.94
N ALA A 30 5.45 -8.56 9.69
CA ALA A 30 4.81 -8.52 8.37
C ALA A 30 5.75 -7.91 7.31
N PRO A 31 5.66 -8.32 6.04
CA PRO A 31 6.42 -7.70 4.96
C PRO A 31 6.21 -6.18 4.89
N ILE A 32 7.29 -5.42 4.67
CA ILE A 32 7.20 -3.95 4.56
C ILE A 32 6.22 -3.50 3.46
N ALA A 33 6.11 -4.25 2.37
CA ALA A 33 5.17 -3.97 1.28
C ALA A 33 3.71 -3.93 1.78
N ASP A 34 3.35 -4.83 2.69
CA ASP A 34 2.02 -4.90 3.28
C ASP A 34 1.78 -3.73 4.23
N LYS A 35 2.80 -3.32 5.01
CA LYS A 35 2.73 -2.11 5.84
C LYS A 35 2.58 -0.83 5.03
N MET A 36 3.29 -0.74 3.92
CA MET A 36 3.13 0.39 2.99
C MET A 36 1.74 0.39 2.35
N ARG A 37 1.20 -0.78 1.97
CA ARG A 37 -0.17 -0.91 1.45
C ARG A 37 -1.20 -0.47 2.48
N GLU A 38 -1.10 -0.97 3.71
CA GLU A 38 -1.96 -0.63 4.84
C GLU A 38 -1.99 0.90 5.07
N ALA A 39 -0.82 1.55 5.07
CA ALA A 39 -0.71 3.00 5.21
C ALA A 39 -1.38 3.77 4.06
N ARG A 40 -1.16 3.34 2.80
CA ARG A 40 -1.79 3.98 1.63
C ARG A 40 -3.31 3.87 1.66
N LEU A 41 -3.84 2.69 1.98
CA LEU A 41 -5.29 2.46 2.08
C LEU A 41 -5.93 3.23 3.24
N ARG A 42 -5.25 3.30 4.40
CA ARG A 42 -5.70 4.14 5.52
C ARG A 42 -5.79 5.61 5.14
N TRP A 43 -4.76 6.13 4.47
CA TRP A 43 -4.76 7.50 3.98
C TRP A 43 -5.87 7.73 2.96
N TYR A 44 -6.07 6.80 2.03
CA TYR A 44 -7.15 6.89 1.05
C TYR A 44 -8.54 6.93 1.71
N GLY A 45 -8.81 6.04 2.66
CA GLY A 45 -10.05 6.07 3.45
C GLY A 45 -10.22 7.37 4.25
N HIS A 46 -9.12 7.95 4.75
CA HIS A 46 -9.14 9.27 5.39
C HIS A 46 -9.52 10.38 4.41
N VAL A 47 -8.99 10.36 3.18
CA VAL A 47 -9.37 11.32 2.13
C VAL A 47 -10.85 11.16 1.76
N LEU A 48 -11.34 9.93 1.61
CA LEU A 48 -12.75 9.68 1.25
C LEU A 48 -13.75 10.18 2.30
N ARG A 49 -13.41 10.10 3.59
CA ARG A 49 -14.24 10.63 4.70
C ARG A 49 -14.11 12.14 4.88
N GLY A 50 -13.18 12.80 4.18
CA GLY A 50 -12.99 14.24 4.24
C GLY A 50 -14.09 15.01 3.50
N LYS A 51 -14.12 16.34 3.71
CA LYS A 51 -15.01 17.23 2.96
C LYS A 51 -14.63 17.26 1.48
N GLU A 52 -15.64 17.47 0.63
CA GLU A 52 -15.52 17.53 -0.83
C GLU A 52 -14.54 18.60 -1.31
N ASP A 53 -14.63 19.77 -0.70
CA ASP A 53 -13.79 20.94 -0.97
C ASP A 53 -12.38 20.86 -0.37
N SER A 54 -12.04 19.75 0.31
CA SER A 54 -10.72 19.61 0.90
C SER A 54 -9.65 19.43 -0.17
N VAL A 55 -8.51 20.11 0.00
CA VAL A 55 -7.35 20.03 -0.91
C VAL A 55 -6.92 18.59 -1.19
N ARG A 56 -7.07 17.68 -0.21
CA ARG A 56 -6.71 16.26 -0.37
C ARG A 56 -7.65 15.53 -1.34
N LYS A 57 -8.95 15.84 -1.30
CA LYS A 57 -9.95 15.21 -2.14
C LYS A 57 -9.89 15.76 -3.57
N ILE A 58 -9.79 17.08 -3.69
CA ILE A 58 -9.50 17.76 -4.97
C ILE A 58 -8.21 17.18 -5.60
N GLY A 59 -7.13 17.08 -4.83
CA GLY A 59 -5.86 16.55 -5.33
C GLY A 59 -5.88 15.05 -5.67
N LEU A 60 -6.79 14.27 -5.08
CA LEU A 60 -6.99 12.86 -5.42
C LEU A 60 -7.68 12.69 -6.78
N GLU A 61 -8.61 13.58 -7.10
CA GLU A 61 -9.39 13.57 -8.35
C GLU A 61 -8.66 14.24 -9.51
N LEU A 62 -7.65 15.05 -9.22
CA LEU A 62 -6.90 15.81 -10.21
C LEU A 62 -6.07 14.87 -11.10
N GLU A 63 -6.52 14.69 -12.36
CA GLU A 63 -5.73 14.00 -13.37
C GLU A 63 -4.77 14.97 -14.07
N ALA A 64 -3.46 14.75 -13.93
CA ALA A 64 -2.47 15.51 -14.68
C ALA A 64 -2.65 15.26 -16.19
N SER A 65 -2.90 16.33 -16.95
CA SER A 65 -3.01 16.28 -18.41
C SER A 65 -1.66 15.98 -19.06
N GLY A 66 -1.67 15.19 -20.14
CA GLY A 66 -0.48 14.88 -20.93
C GLY A 66 -0.36 13.42 -21.38
N LYS A 67 0.39 13.21 -22.47
CA LYS A 67 0.69 11.87 -23.00
C LYS A 67 1.73 11.17 -22.12
N ARG A 68 1.54 9.86 -21.89
CA ARG A 68 2.53 9.05 -21.18
C ARG A 68 3.78 8.87 -22.06
N PRO A 69 4.99 8.95 -21.49
CA PRO A 69 6.19 8.48 -22.17
C PRO A 69 6.02 7.01 -22.56
N SER A 70 6.51 6.65 -23.75
CA SER A 70 6.61 5.24 -24.15
C SER A 70 7.69 4.53 -23.31
N GLY A 71 7.56 3.22 -23.14
CA GLY A 71 8.43 2.39 -22.29
C GLY A 71 7.80 2.09 -20.93
N ARG A 72 8.61 1.83 -19.90
CA ARG A 72 8.12 1.52 -18.54
C ARG A 72 7.66 2.81 -17.84
N PRO A 73 6.34 3.05 -17.71
CA PRO A 73 5.86 4.27 -17.09
C PRO A 73 6.11 4.21 -15.59
N LYS A 74 6.34 5.37 -14.96
CA LYS A 74 6.36 5.46 -13.50
C LYS A 74 5.00 5.03 -12.92
N HIS A 75 5.01 4.37 -11.77
CA HIS A 75 3.78 4.04 -11.05
C HIS A 75 3.00 5.32 -10.76
N ARG A 76 1.73 5.35 -11.15
CA ARG A 76 0.80 6.40 -10.72
C ARG A 76 0.20 6.03 -9.39
N TRP A 77 -0.12 7.04 -8.59
CA TRP A 77 -0.82 6.87 -7.33
C TRP A 77 -2.12 6.06 -7.50
N SER A 78 -2.97 6.43 -8.46
CA SER A 78 -4.23 5.72 -8.75
C SER A 78 -4.02 4.25 -9.14
N GLY A 79 -3.02 3.96 -9.98
CA GLY A 79 -2.70 2.58 -10.38
C GLY A 79 -2.19 1.72 -9.21
N THR A 80 -1.38 2.31 -8.32
CA THR A 80 -0.93 1.65 -7.09
C THR A 80 -2.10 1.40 -6.14
N LEU A 81 -2.97 2.39 -5.92
CA LEU A 81 -4.17 2.23 -5.09
C LEU A 81 -5.10 1.12 -5.60
N HIS A 82 -5.33 1.06 -6.92
CA HIS A 82 -6.15 0.01 -7.52
C HIS A 82 -5.56 -1.39 -7.27
N THR A 83 -4.25 -1.51 -7.39
CA THR A 83 -3.55 -2.76 -7.10
C THR A 83 -3.68 -3.14 -5.62
N ASP A 84 -3.49 -2.16 -4.73
CA ASP A 84 -3.62 -2.36 -3.28
C ASP A 84 -5.02 -2.77 -2.86
N MET A 85 -6.06 -2.13 -3.41
CA MET A 85 -7.46 -2.48 -3.19
C MET A 85 -7.76 -3.92 -3.61
N LYS A 86 -7.30 -4.32 -4.80
CA LYS A 86 -7.44 -5.71 -5.28
C LYS A 86 -6.78 -6.72 -4.35
N VAL A 87 -5.54 -6.44 -3.91
CA VAL A 87 -4.83 -7.34 -3.00
C VAL A 87 -5.51 -7.39 -1.62
N ALA A 88 -6.06 -6.28 -1.15
CA ALA A 88 -6.78 -6.21 0.12
C ALA A 88 -8.24 -6.71 0.05
N GLY A 89 -8.77 -7.01 -1.14
CA GLY A 89 -10.17 -7.39 -1.33
C GLY A 89 -11.16 -6.26 -1.06
N VAL A 90 -10.74 -5.00 -1.15
CA VAL A 90 -11.58 -3.82 -0.87
C VAL A 90 -12.14 -3.28 -2.18
N HIS A 91 -13.47 -3.15 -2.29
CA HIS A 91 -14.13 -2.46 -3.40
C HIS A 91 -14.42 -1.00 -3.02
N PRO A 92 -14.21 -0.01 -3.90
CA PRO A 92 -14.44 1.40 -3.59
C PRO A 92 -15.91 1.74 -3.22
N ASP A 93 -16.85 0.84 -3.52
CA ASP A 93 -18.29 1.06 -3.30
C ASP A 93 -18.81 0.62 -1.91
N GLN A 94 -17.93 0.17 -1.01
CA GLN A 94 -18.30 -0.04 0.39
C GLN A 94 -18.20 1.27 1.17
N GLY A 95 -19.13 2.18 0.87
CA GLY A 95 -19.15 3.53 1.42
C GLY A 95 -20.47 4.27 1.24
N SER A 96 -21.59 3.54 1.21
CA SER A 96 -22.93 4.14 1.37
C SER A 96 -23.81 3.21 2.20
N GLY A 97 -23.48 3.09 3.49
CA GLY A 97 -24.38 2.51 4.47
C GLY A 97 -25.62 3.39 4.61
N LYS A 98 -26.66 3.14 3.79
CA LYS A 98 -28.03 3.45 4.18
C LYS A 98 -28.35 2.51 5.35
N VAL A 99 -28.18 2.99 6.57
CA VAL A 99 -28.84 2.39 7.72
C VAL A 99 -30.27 2.93 7.68
N SER A 100 -31.17 2.14 7.13
CA SER A 100 -32.60 2.30 7.37
C SER A 100 -32.84 2.09 8.86
N SER A 101 -33.36 3.12 9.52
CA SER A 101 -34.17 3.01 10.73
C SER A 101 -35.33 3.99 10.63
#